data_AF-A0A3E0NG39-F1
#
_entry.id   AF-A0A3E0NG39-F1
#
_cell.length_a   1.000
_cell.length_b   1.000
_cell.length_c   1.000
_cell.angle_alpha   90.00
_cell.angle_beta   90.00
_cell.angle_gamma   90.00
#
_symmetry.space_group_name_H-M   'P 1'
#
loop_
_entity.id
_entity.type
_entity.pdbx_description
1 polymer ?
#
loop_
_entity_poly.entity_id
_entity_poly.type
_entity_poly.pdbx_seq_one_letter_code
_entity_poly.pdbx_strand_id
1 'polypeptide(L)'
;MKAFPPLARLKNAIFITGCFLAAGCSQSEDPMPPPPADLGPKLSVLDCGWLGFADITLFGLSNEESPVREMFVPCYLIEHKGKKMIWDFGLPPNIVGAGVV
;
A
#
# COMPACT_ATOMS: atom_id res chain seq x y z
N MET A 1 16.81 -55.43 60.22
CA MET A 1 17.33 -55.73 58.86
C MET A 1 16.29 -55.36 57.82
N LYS A 2 16.51 -54.26 57.08
CA LYS A 2 16.37 -54.10 55.62
C LYS A 2 16.45 -52.61 55.28
N ALA A 3 17.03 -52.32 54.14
CA ALA A 3 17.90 -51.18 53.85
C ALA A 3 17.16 -49.90 53.41
N PHE A 4 17.76 -48.73 53.72
CA PHE A 4 17.74 -47.51 52.88
C PHE A 4 18.86 -47.63 51.83
N PRO A 5 18.87 -46.92 50.65
CA PRO A 5 18.54 -45.49 50.46
C PRO A 5 17.97 -45.17 49.02
N PRO A 6 18.18 -44.01 48.37
CA PRO A 6 18.09 -42.59 48.76
C PRO A 6 17.14 -41.74 47.87
N LEU A 7 16.83 -40.53 48.36
CA LEU A 7 16.57 -39.26 47.66
C LEU A 7 16.03 -39.27 46.21
N ALA A 8 14.80 -38.78 46.02
CA ALA A 8 14.48 -38.00 44.83
C ALA A 8 13.41 -36.91 45.11
N ARG A 9 13.89 -35.67 45.05
CA ARG A 9 13.21 -34.46 44.56
C ARG A 9 12.03 -33.93 45.36
N LEU A 10 12.45 -33.31 46.45
CA LEU A 10 11.85 -32.12 47.04
C LEU A 10 11.76 -30.96 46.01
N LYS A 11 10.63 -30.23 46.05
CA LYS A 11 10.42 -28.81 45.68
C LYS A 11 10.78 -28.39 44.25
N ASN A 12 9.78 -27.99 43.48
CA ASN A 12 9.80 -26.78 42.63
C ASN A 12 8.43 -26.63 41.93
N ALA A 13 7.42 -26.35 42.74
CA ALA A 13 6.32 -25.49 42.28
C ALA A 13 6.71 -24.06 42.68
N ILE A 14 6.34 -23.07 41.89
CA ILE A 14 6.64 -21.63 41.97
C ILE A 14 7.68 -21.17 40.93
N PHE A 15 7.29 -20.13 40.20
CA PHE A 15 7.98 -19.33 39.18
C PHE A 15 7.76 -19.70 37.70
N ILE A 16 6.50 -19.64 37.25
CA ILE A 16 6.18 -19.23 35.87
C ILE A 16 5.09 -18.14 35.93
N THR A 17 5.44 -16.95 36.42
CA THR A 17 4.51 -15.79 36.44
C THR A 17 5.26 -14.48 36.19
N GLY A 18 6.22 -14.44 35.25
CA GLY A 18 7.08 -13.25 35.15
C GLY A 18 7.77 -12.99 33.82
N CYS A 19 7.13 -13.22 32.67
CA CYS A 19 7.72 -12.82 31.38
C CYS A 19 6.70 -12.53 30.27
N PHE A 20 5.56 -11.88 30.58
CA PHE A 20 4.54 -11.53 29.57
C PHE A 20 4.18 -10.04 29.52
N LEU A 21 5.07 -9.14 29.97
CA LEU A 21 4.80 -7.69 30.02
C LEU A 21 5.82 -6.78 29.30
N ALA A 22 6.64 -7.31 28.38
CA ALA A 22 7.59 -6.47 27.63
C ALA A 22 7.66 -6.80 26.13
N ALA A 23 6.54 -7.17 25.50
CA ALA A 23 6.42 -7.07 24.04
C ALA A 23 6.15 -5.61 23.64
N GLY A 24 7.05 -4.71 24.03
CA GLY A 24 7.13 -3.39 23.44
C GLY A 24 7.59 -3.55 21.99
N CYS A 25 6.85 -2.97 21.05
CA CYS A 25 7.19 -2.97 19.63
C CYS A 25 8.55 -2.28 19.43
N SER A 26 9.65 -3.04 19.37
CA SER A 26 10.86 -2.59 18.70
C SER A 26 10.58 -2.60 17.21
N GLN A 27 10.11 -1.46 16.68
CA GLN A 27 10.31 -1.17 15.26
C GLN A 27 11.82 -0.95 15.10
N SER A 28 12.52 -1.96 14.58
CA SER A 28 13.83 -1.72 13.97
C SER A 28 13.56 -0.89 12.71
N GLU A 29 13.61 0.43 12.85
CA GLU A 29 13.72 1.32 11.72
C GLU A 29 15.12 1.08 11.14
N ASP A 30 15.23 0.12 10.21
CA ASP A 30 16.42 0.04 9.37
C ASP A 30 16.63 1.42 8.75
N PRO A 31 17.84 2.01 8.85
CA PRO A 31 18.07 3.34 8.32
C PRO A 31 17.80 3.31 6.82
N MET A 32 16.77 4.06 6.40
CA MET A 32 16.49 4.24 4.99
C MET A 32 17.76 4.84 4.36
N PRO A 33 18.32 4.23 3.30
CA PRO A 33 19.51 4.75 2.65
C PRO A 33 19.28 6.22 2.25
N PRO A 34 20.32 7.08 2.32
CA PRO A 34 20.18 8.48 1.96
C PRO A 34 19.61 8.58 0.54
N PRO A 35 18.65 9.49 0.31
CA PRO A 35 18.08 9.68 -1.02
C PRO A 35 19.19 9.88 -2.05
N PRO A 36 19.08 9.29 -3.26
CA PRO A 36 20.01 9.59 -4.35
C PRO A 36 20.15 11.10 -4.52
N ALA A 37 21.38 11.57 -4.79
CA ALA A 37 21.68 12.98 -5.00
C ALA A 37 20.69 13.62 -5.99
N ASP A 38 19.94 14.61 -5.50
CA ASP A 38 18.91 15.47 -6.12
C ASP A 38 18.44 15.12 -7.55
N LEU A 39 18.05 13.87 -7.77
CA LEU A 39 17.25 13.50 -8.93
C LEU A 39 15.87 14.12 -8.70
N GLY A 40 15.37 14.84 -9.71
CA GLY A 40 14.02 15.41 -9.70
C GLY A 40 12.94 14.35 -9.39
N PRO A 41 11.66 14.76 -9.23
CA PRO A 41 10.59 13.81 -8.95
C PRO A 41 10.53 12.70 -10.02
N LYS A 42 10.39 11.45 -9.59
CA LYS A 42 10.06 10.34 -10.49
C LYS A 42 8.54 10.29 -10.62
N LEU A 43 8.06 10.33 -11.86
CA LEU A 43 6.66 10.23 -12.22
C LEU A 43 6.37 8.85 -12.82
N SER A 44 5.44 8.11 -12.23
CA SER A 44 4.88 6.89 -12.83
C SER A 44 3.44 7.15 -13.26
N VAL A 45 3.12 6.81 -14.50
CA VAL A 45 1.75 6.90 -15.05
C VAL A 45 1.08 5.55 -14.87
N LEU A 46 -0.05 5.53 -14.18
CA LEU A 46 -0.83 4.34 -13.89
C LEU A 46 -2.06 4.31 -14.80
N ASP A 47 -2.39 3.13 -15.32
CA ASP A 47 -3.66 2.91 -16.01
C ASP A 47 -4.79 2.80 -14.98
N CYS A 48 -5.58 3.87 -14.88
CA CYS A 48 -6.74 3.94 -14.01
C CYS A 48 -8.06 3.84 -14.77
N GLY A 49 -8.01 3.32 -16.00
CA GLY A 49 -9.18 3.04 -16.83
C GLY A 49 -9.28 3.92 -18.05
N TRP A 50 -10.43 3.78 -18.71
CA TRP A 50 -10.75 4.41 -19.98
C TRP A 50 -12.20 4.90 -19.95
N LEU A 51 -12.44 6.05 -20.56
CA LEU A 51 -13.77 6.63 -20.76
C LEU A 51 -14.12 6.54 -22.24
N GLY A 52 -15.27 5.96 -22.54
CA GLY A 52 -15.86 5.96 -23.88
C GLY A 52 -16.91 7.05 -24.01
N PHE A 53 -16.85 7.81 -25.12
CA PHE A 53 -17.82 8.85 -25.44
C PHE A 53 -18.38 8.59 -26.82
N ALA A 54 -19.72 8.52 -26.96
CA ALA A 54 -20.35 8.47 -28.27
C ALA A 54 -20.38 9.86 -28.96
N ASP A 55 -20.53 10.91 -28.14
CA ASP A 55 -20.56 12.31 -28.54
C ASP A 55 -19.49 13.10 -27.75
N ILE A 56 -18.68 13.88 -28.46
CA ILE A 56 -17.59 14.69 -27.89
C ILE A 56 -17.91 16.19 -27.80
N THR A 57 -19.15 16.59 -28.06
CA THR A 57 -19.59 18.00 -27.97
C THR A 57 -19.39 18.62 -26.58
N LEU A 58 -19.37 17.82 -25.51
CA LEU A 58 -19.05 18.27 -24.15
C LEU A 58 -17.65 18.89 -24.04
N PHE A 59 -16.71 18.51 -24.91
CA PHE A 59 -15.35 19.05 -24.95
C PHE A 59 -15.24 20.30 -25.83
N GLY A 60 -16.34 20.82 -26.36
CA GLY A 60 -16.35 21.96 -27.27
C GLY A 60 -15.89 21.62 -28.70
N LEU A 61 -15.97 20.34 -29.09
CA LEU A 61 -15.62 19.83 -30.42
C LEU A 61 -16.86 19.28 -31.12
N SER A 62 -16.96 19.44 -32.43
CA SER A 62 -17.91 18.68 -33.25
C SER A 62 -17.41 17.24 -33.44
N ASN A 63 -18.34 16.32 -33.74
CA ASN A 63 -18.00 14.91 -33.94
C ASN A 63 -17.17 14.68 -35.22
N GLU A 64 -17.17 15.63 -36.15
CA GLU A 64 -16.42 15.61 -37.40
C GLU A 64 -14.97 16.09 -37.23
N GLU A 65 -14.67 16.86 -36.17
CA GLU A 65 -13.34 17.42 -35.93
C GLU A 65 -12.34 16.38 -35.41
N SER A 66 -12.82 15.31 -34.77
CA SER A 66 -11.96 14.25 -34.23
C SER A 66 -12.65 12.89 -34.28
N PRO A 67 -11.94 11.82 -34.67
CA PRO A 67 -12.44 10.45 -34.57
C PRO A 67 -12.22 9.83 -33.17
N VAL A 68 -11.54 10.52 -32.24
CA VAL A 68 -11.20 9.97 -30.93
C VAL A 68 -12.46 9.86 -30.07
N ARG A 69 -12.76 8.65 -29.59
CA ARG A 69 -13.95 8.33 -28.77
C ARG A 69 -13.61 7.62 -27.46
N GLU A 70 -12.33 7.39 -27.22
CA GLU A 70 -11.81 6.78 -26.01
C GLU A 70 -10.77 7.71 -25.39
N MET A 71 -10.89 7.96 -24.09
CA MET A 71 -9.98 8.79 -23.33
C MET A 71 -9.38 7.99 -22.19
N PHE A 72 -8.05 7.96 -22.15
CA PHE A 72 -7.31 7.36 -21.05
C PHE A 72 -7.53 8.15 -19.76
N VAL A 73 -7.75 7.46 -18.66
CA VAL A 73 -7.82 8.05 -17.30
C VAL A 73 -6.49 7.79 -16.60
N PRO A 74 -5.54 8.74 -16.62
CA PRO A 74 -4.28 8.58 -15.91
C PRO A 74 -4.46 8.80 -14.41
N CYS A 75 -3.77 7.99 -13.59
CA CYS A 75 -3.34 8.43 -12.27
C CYS A 75 -1.82 8.53 -12.23
N TYR A 76 -1.30 9.32 -11.29
CA TYR A 76 0.14 9.52 -11.18
C TYR A 76 0.66 9.18 -9.80
N LEU A 77 1.64 8.28 -9.73
CA LEU A 77 2.46 8.11 -8.53
C LEU A 77 3.72 8.97 -8.67
N ILE A 78 3.86 9.91 -7.75
CA ILE A 78 4.98 10.84 -7.68
C ILE A 78 5.88 10.44 -6.51
N GLU A 79 7.11 10.06 -6.81
CA GLU A 79 8.13 9.72 -5.81
C GLU A 79 9.17 10.83 -5.75
N HIS A 80 9.34 11.45 -4.58
CA HIS A 80 10.29 12.54 -4.39
C HIS A 80 10.87 12.53 -2.98
N LYS A 81 12.21 12.52 -2.87
CA LYS A 81 12.96 12.56 -1.60
C LYS A 81 12.47 11.52 -0.58
N GLY A 82 12.26 10.28 -1.04
CA GLY A 82 11.78 9.16 -0.22
C GLY A 82 10.28 9.22 0.14
N LYS A 83 9.57 10.27 -0.29
CA LYS A 83 8.13 10.42 -0.08
C LYS A 83 7.37 10.02 -1.33
N LYS A 84 6.11 9.62 -1.14
CA LYS A 84 5.18 9.24 -2.21
C LYS A 84 3.92 10.09 -2.13
N MET A 85 3.44 10.54 -3.29
CA MET A 85 2.15 11.18 -3.46
C MET A 85 1.44 10.52 -4.63
N ILE A 86 0.15 10.26 -4.46
CA ILE A 86 -0.74 9.85 -5.54
C ILE A 86 -1.54 11.09 -5.96
N TRP A 87 -1.59 11.34 -7.26
CA TRP A 87 -2.39 12.40 -7.87
C TRP A 87 -3.44 11.76 -8.77
N ASP A 88 -4.71 12.09 -8.49
CA ASP A 88 -5.92 11.42 -8.96
C ASP A 88 -6.01 9.93 -8.59
N PHE A 89 -7.25 9.39 -8.64
CA PHE A 89 -7.57 8.02 -8.23
C PHE A 89 -8.45 7.27 -9.23
N GLY A 90 -8.57 7.79 -10.44
CA GLY A 90 -9.45 7.23 -11.47
C GLY A 90 -10.91 7.55 -11.21
N LEU A 91 -11.78 6.64 -11.64
CA LEU A 91 -13.23 6.81 -11.56
C LEU A 91 -13.81 6.16 -10.29
N PRO A 92 -14.87 6.73 -9.70
CA PRO A 92 -15.50 6.13 -8.53
C PRO A 92 -16.15 4.78 -8.88
N PRO A 93 -16.12 3.77 -7.98
CA PRO A 93 -16.57 2.41 -8.31
C PRO A 93 -18.03 2.30 -8.74
N ASN A 94 -18.88 3.26 -8.39
CA ASN A 94 -20.30 3.26 -8.76
C ASN A 94 -20.55 3.63 -10.23
N ILE A 95 -19.55 4.14 -10.96
CA ILE A 95 -19.67 4.45 -12.40
C ILE A 95 -18.77 3.58 -13.26
N VAL A 96 -17.78 2.91 -12.67
CA VAL A 96 -16.91 1.96 -13.39
C VAL A 96 -17.76 0.78 -13.90
N GLY A 97 -17.63 0.48 -15.19
CA GLY A 97 -18.36 -0.63 -15.83
C GLY A 97 -19.83 -0.33 -16.16
N ALA A 98 -20.30 0.91 -15.98
CA ALA A 98 -21.67 1.32 -16.31
C ALA A 98 -21.97 1.35 -17.84
N GLY A 99 -20.94 1.29 -18.68
CA GLY A 99 -21.07 1.33 -20.15
C GLY A 99 -20.84 2.72 -20.74
N VAL A 100 -21.28 2.91 -21.99
CA VAL A 100 -21.17 4.19 -22.71
C VAL A 100 -22.19 5.16 -22.13
N VAL A 101 -21.72 6.35 -21.73
CA VAL A 101 -22.55 7.50 -21.37
C VAL A 101 -22.92 8.32 -22.60
#